data_AF-A0A7G8HCP1-F1
#
_entry.id   AF-A0A7G8HCP1-F1
#
_cell.length_a   1.000
_cell.length_b   1.000
_cell.length_c   1.000
_cell.angle_alpha   90.00
_cell.angle_beta   90.00
_cell.angle_gamma   90.00
#
_symmetry.space_group_name_H-M   'P 1'
#
loop_
_entity.id
_entity.type
_entity.pdbx_description
1 polymer ?
#
loop_
_entity_poly.entity_id
_entity_poly.type
_entity_poly.pdbx_seq_one_letter_code
_entity_poly.pdbx_strand_id
1 'polypeptide(L)'
;MRPDGVTVARSHGERESFRHCAVQGESVNRIQLWSVVVVLIGSSGVGTAAAAASMRCRIGQQAWSPCRMVADSPGQRWVLTWDQQRVEFVHDGTGQMMMRVGLNEAWRQVQPFWTAERSLCWGAVCANGAIPLE
;
A
#
# COMPACT_ATOMS: atom_id res chain seq x y z
N MET A 1 28.39 -1.33 -42.95
CA MET A 1 28.59 0.13 -42.81
C MET A 1 27.23 0.74 -42.48
N ARG A 2 27.21 1.61 -41.45
CA ARG A 2 26.01 2.18 -40.81
C ARG A 2 25.37 3.26 -41.71
N PRO A 3 24.04 3.38 -41.77
CA PRO A 3 23.39 4.58 -42.27
C PRO A 3 23.21 5.62 -41.16
N ASP A 4 23.44 6.86 -41.57
CA ASP A 4 23.28 8.13 -40.86
C ASP A 4 21.84 8.47 -40.44
N GLY A 5 21.76 9.34 -39.43
CA GLY A 5 20.80 10.44 -39.43
C GLY A 5 19.64 10.34 -38.45
N VAL A 6 19.63 11.22 -37.45
CA VAL A 6 18.54 12.18 -37.21
C VAL A 6 19.00 13.24 -36.21
N THR A 7 18.96 14.49 -36.67
CA THR A 7 19.27 15.72 -35.94
C THR A 7 18.01 16.24 -35.25
N VAL A 8 18.13 16.58 -33.96
CA VAL A 8 17.07 17.19 -33.14
C VAL A 8 16.94 18.69 -33.46
N ALA A 9 15.74 19.14 -33.82
CA ALA A 9 15.40 20.55 -33.98
C ALA A 9 14.99 21.18 -32.63
N ARG A 10 15.61 22.33 -32.30
CA ARG A 10 15.17 23.26 -31.25
C ARG A 10 14.21 24.29 -31.88
N SER A 11 13.05 24.51 -31.27
CA SER A 11 12.17 25.63 -31.62
C SER A 11 12.54 26.86 -30.80
N HIS A 12 12.87 27.93 -31.52
CA HIS A 12 13.15 29.28 -31.07
C HIS A 12 11.98 30.18 -31.52
N GLY A 13 11.50 31.04 -30.62
CA GLY A 13 10.54 32.12 -30.88
C GLY A 13 10.03 32.64 -29.52
N GLU A 14 9.95 33.92 -29.22
CA GLU A 14 10.06 35.13 -30.02
C GLU A 14 10.30 36.30 -29.04
N ARG A 15 11.12 37.28 -29.45
CA ARG A 15 11.29 38.58 -28.77
C ARG A 15 10.39 39.58 -29.49
N GLU A 16 9.77 40.50 -28.74
CA GLU A 16 9.76 41.96 -28.99
C GLU A 16 8.94 42.64 -27.88
N SER A 17 9.54 43.49 -27.04
CA SER A 17 9.87 44.91 -27.26
C SER A 17 8.67 45.82 -26.95
N PHE A 18 8.73 46.56 -25.84
CA PHE A 18 8.35 47.97 -25.84
C PHE A 18 9.10 48.72 -24.72
N ARG A 19 9.58 49.89 -25.11
CA ARG A 19 10.57 50.73 -24.47
C ARG A 19 9.90 51.94 -23.80
N HIS A 20 10.46 52.31 -22.65
CA HIS A 20 10.75 53.68 -22.17
C HIS A 20 9.67 54.60 -21.57
N CYS A 21 9.96 54.92 -20.30
CA CYS A 21 10.05 56.25 -19.66
C CYS A 21 8.77 57.07 -19.42
N ALA A 22 8.41 57.22 -18.14
CA ALA A 22 8.35 58.54 -17.48
C ALA A 22 8.34 58.42 -15.95
N VAL A 23 9.10 59.34 -15.36
CA VAL A 23 9.35 59.60 -13.93
C VAL A 23 8.08 60.06 -13.20
N GLN A 24 7.87 59.53 -11.99
CA GLN A 24 7.34 60.20 -10.79
C GLN A 24 7.74 59.30 -9.61
N GLY A 25 8.57 59.73 -8.67
CA GLY A 25 8.39 60.93 -7.87
C GLY A 25 8.15 60.47 -6.43
N GLU A 26 9.22 60.03 -5.78
CA GLU A 26 9.54 60.16 -4.34
C GLU A 26 8.43 59.87 -3.32
N SER A 27 8.63 58.81 -2.53
CA SER A 27 8.29 58.80 -1.11
C SER A 27 9.22 57.82 -0.40
N VAL A 28 10.34 58.38 0.07
CA VAL A 28 11.21 57.76 1.07
C VAL A 28 10.36 57.45 2.33
N ASN A 29 10.74 56.38 3.03
CA ASN A 29 10.47 56.12 4.45
C ASN A 29 9.31 55.16 4.80
N ARG A 30 9.62 53.86 4.91
CA ARG A 30 9.54 53.13 6.20
C ARG A 30 10.02 51.69 6.04
N ILE A 31 11.21 51.43 6.57
CA ILE A 31 11.65 50.09 6.96
C ILE A 31 10.72 49.63 8.08
N GLN A 32 9.90 48.61 7.84
CA GLN A 32 9.20 47.88 8.90
C GLN A 32 9.19 46.38 8.57
N LEU A 33 10.11 45.68 9.24
CA LEU A 33 10.01 44.30 9.77
C LEU A 33 9.53 43.20 8.81
N TRP A 34 10.51 42.46 8.29
CA TRP A 34 10.33 41.21 7.57
C TRP A 34 9.66 40.18 8.49
N SER A 35 8.43 39.79 8.17
CA SER A 35 7.84 38.56 8.71
C SER A 35 8.49 37.37 8.00
N VAL A 36 9.46 36.72 8.64
CA VAL A 36 9.98 35.44 8.17
C VAL A 36 8.91 34.38 8.44
N VAL A 37 8.09 34.07 7.44
CA VAL A 37 7.20 32.92 7.49
C VAL A 37 8.05 31.66 7.26
N VAL A 38 8.41 30.98 8.34
CA VAL A 38 9.00 29.64 8.25
C VAL A 38 7.88 28.65 7.93
N VAL A 39 7.73 28.31 6.65
CA VAL A 39 6.85 27.21 6.22
C VAL A 39 7.62 25.90 6.39
N LEU A 40 7.39 25.20 7.50
CA LEU A 40 7.81 23.80 7.66
C LEU A 40 6.86 22.92 6.84
N ILE A 41 7.17 22.71 5.55
CA ILE A 41 6.52 21.66 4.76
C ILE A 41 7.12 20.31 5.18
N GLY A 42 6.60 19.77 6.28
CA GLY A 42 6.83 18.38 6.66
C GLY A 42 6.00 17.48 5.76
N SER A 43 6.58 17.04 4.64
CA SER A 43 5.99 16.01 3.79
C SER A 43 6.04 14.66 4.51
N SER A 44 5.09 14.43 5.41
CA SER A 44 4.81 13.11 5.93
C SER A 44 4.19 12.32 4.79
N GLY A 45 5.01 11.63 4.00
CA GLY A 45 4.54 10.57 3.12
C GLY A 45 3.95 9.47 3.99
N VAL A 46 2.66 9.60 4.33
CA VAL A 46 1.87 8.53 4.92
C VAL A 46 1.83 7.45 3.85
N GLY A 47 2.68 6.43 4.01
CA GLY A 47 2.58 5.21 3.23
C GLY A 47 1.16 4.72 3.34
N THR A 48 0.47 4.61 2.21
CA THR A 48 -0.87 4.08 2.11
C THR A 48 -0.81 2.64 2.62
N ALA A 49 -1.13 2.43 3.90
CA ALA A 49 -1.60 1.15 4.40
C ALA A 49 -2.95 0.91 3.71
N ALA A 50 -2.90 0.52 2.44
CA ALA A 50 -4.04 0.18 1.63
C ALA A 50 -4.82 -0.89 2.42
N ALA A 51 -6.00 -0.50 2.87
CA ALA A 51 -7.01 -1.29 3.56
C ALA A 51 -6.52 -2.67 4.02
N ALA A 52 -6.03 -2.77 5.26
CA ALA A 52 -6.25 -3.98 6.04
C ALA A 52 -7.78 -4.07 6.24
N ALA A 53 -8.46 -4.49 5.17
CA ALA A 53 -9.89 -4.61 5.09
C ALA A 53 -10.36 -5.51 6.24
N SER A 54 -11.58 -5.25 6.73
CA SER A 54 -12.16 -5.73 7.99
C SER A 54 -12.25 -7.25 8.13
N MET A 55 -11.12 -7.94 8.10
CA MET A 55 -11.03 -9.37 8.21
C MET A 55 -11.11 -9.75 9.68
N ARG A 56 -11.88 -10.79 9.95
CA ARG A 56 -12.00 -11.39 11.27
C ARG A 56 -11.64 -12.86 11.16
N CYS A 57 -10.95 -13.36 12.17
CA CYS A 57 -10.54 -14.75 12.25
C CYS A 57 -10.99 -15.37 13.57
N ARG A 58 -11.18 -16.70 13.56
CA ARG A 58 -11.41 -17.51 14.76
C ARG A 58 -10.79 -18.89 14.61
N ILE A 59 -10.52 -19.56 15.74
CA ILE A 59 -10.25 -20.99 15.81
C ILE A 59 -11.41 -21.70 16.51
N GLY A 60 -12.01 -22.68 15.85
CA GLY A 60 -13.14 -23.43 16.37
C GLY A 60 -14.33 -22.51 16.69
N GLN A 61 -14.81 -22.58 17.92
CA GLN A 61 -15.96 -21.80 18.41
C GLN A 61 -15.54 -20.53 19.19
N GLN A 62 -14.28 -20.12 19.08
CA GLN A 62 -13.80 -18.88 19.70
C GLN A 62 -14.53 -17.65 19.13
N ALA A 63 -14.51 -16.57 19.91
CA ALA A 63 -14.97 -15.27 19.46
C ALA A 63 -14.15 -14.79 18.25
N TRP A 64 -14.81 -14.04 17.35
CA TRP A 64 -14.17 -13.45 16.19
C TRP A 64 -13.25 -12.29 16.58
N SER A 65 -11.95 -12.45 16.35
CA SER A 65 -10.95 -11.37 16.53
C SER A 65 -10.63 -10.69 15.20
N PRO A 66 -10.34 -9.38 15.19
CA PRO A 66 -9.73 -8.73 14.02
C PRO A 66 -8.42 -9.41 13.65
N CYS A 67 -8.21 -9.71 12.38
CA CYS A 67 -6.99 -10.36 11.91
C CYS A 67 -6.47 -9.70 10.63
N ARG A 68 -5.19 -9.90 10.35
CA ARG A 68 -4.55 -9.51 9.09
C ARG A 68 -4.08 -10.76 8.34
N MET A 69 -4.21 -10.72 7.02
CA MET A 69 -3.57 -11.65 6.11
C MET A 69 -2.31 -10.99 5.55
N VAL A 70 -1.19 -11.70 5.57
CA VAL A 70 0.07 -11.28 4.94
C VAL A 70 0.49 -12.38 3.98
N ALA A 71 0.57 -12.06 2.69
CA ALA A 71 1.01 -12.99 1.67
C ALA A 71 2.47 -12.70 1.31
N ASP A 72 3.36 -13.67 1.53
CA ASP A 72 4.74 -13.60 1.03
C ASP A 72 4.78 -13.92 -0.47
N SER A 73 3.86 -14.78 -0.92
CA SER A 73 3.67 -15.15 -2.32
C SER A 73 2.18 -15.42 -2.52
N PRO A 74 1.42 -14.51 -3.14
CA PRO A 74 -0.02 -14.66 -3.34
C PRO A 74 -0.39 -16.04 -3.91
N GLY A 75 -1.43 -16.67 -3.35
CA GLY A 75 -1.88 -18.01 -3.75
C GLY A 75 -0.94 -19.19 -3.40
N GLN A 76 0.27 -18.93 -2.89
CA GLN A 76 1.23 -19.98 -2.52
C GLN A 76 1.53 -19.99 -1.03
N ARG A 77 1.86 -18.84 -0.44
CA ARG A 77 2.27 -18.73 0.97
C ARG A 77 1.68 -17.48 1.59
N TRP A 78 0.93 -17.68 2.66
CA TRP A 78 0.35 -16.59 3.41
C TRP A 78 0.22 -16.94 4.89
N VAL A 79 0.05 -15.90 5.69
CA VAL A 79 -0.05 -15.96 7.14
C VAL A 79 -1.27 -15.18 7.58
N LEU A 80 -2.08 -15.79 8.44
CA LEU A 80 -3.09 -15.10 9.23
C LEU A 80 -2.52 -14.80 10.62
N THR A 81 -2.66 -13.56 11.07
CA THR A 81 -2.22 -13.18 12.42
C THR A 81 -3.28 -12.36 13.13
N TRP A 82 -3.57 -12.72 14.37
CA TRP A 82 -4.42 -11.99 15.30
C TRP A 82 -4.02 -12.33 16.73
N ASP A 83 -4.11 -11.37 17.64
CA ASP A 83 -3.66 -11.53 19.03
C ASP A 83 -2.26 -12.15 19.10
N GLN A 84 -2.12 -13.33 19.72
CA GLN A 84 -0.89 -14.12 19.78
C GLN A 84 -0.90 -15.32 18.81
N GLN A 85 -1.93 -15.42 17.97
CA GLN A 85 -2.09 -16.48 17.00
C GLN A 85 -1.38 -16.13 15.69
N ARG A 86 -0.66 -17.11 15.15
CA ARG A 86 -0.07 -17.08 13.82
C ARG A 86 -0.43 -18.39 13.14
N VAL A 87 -1.14 -18.31 12.03
CA VAL A 87 -1.49 -19.47 11.21
C VAL A 87 -0.81 -19.33 9.87
N GLU A 88 0.01 -20.29 9.51
CA GLU A 88 0.76 -20.32 8.26
C GLU A 88 0.11 -21.30 7.30
N PHE A 89 0.11 -20.92 6.03
CA PHE A 89 -0.45 -21.69 4.95
C PHE A 89 0.56 -21.83 3.82
N VAL A 90 0.60 -23.02 3.22
CA VAL A 90 1.36 -23.30 2.01
C VAL A 90 0.44 -24.03 1.04
N HIS A 91 0.36 -23.54 -0.18
CA HIS A 91 -0.28 -24.19 -1.31
C HIS A 91 0.81 -24.52 -2.34
N ASP A 92 0.91 -25.78 -2.74
CA ASP A 92 2.02 -26.27 -3.56
C ASP A 92 1.78 -26.11 -5.08
N GLY A 93 0.62 -25.57 -5.47
CA GLY A 93 0.22 -25.40 -6.87
C GLY A 93 -0.43 -26.65 -7.50
N THR A 94 -0.44 -27.78 -6.81
CA THR A 94 -1.08 -29.04 -7.26
C THR A 94 -2.49 -29.21 -6.69
N GLY A 95 -2.97 -28.24 -5.92
CA GLY A 95 -4.23 -28.29 -5.18
C GLY A 95 -4.07 -28.83 -3.76
N GLN A 96 -2.84 -29.18 -3.33
CA GLN A 96 -2.58 -29.54 -1.95
C GLN A 96 -2.25 -28.28 -1.14
N MET A 97 -2.91 -28.18 0.01
CA MET A 97 -2.72 -27.09 0.94
C MET A 97 -2.41 -27.62 2.33
N MET A 98 -1.40 -27.03 2.93
CA MET A 98 -0.92 -27.33 4.27
C MET A 98 -1.15 -26.13 5.16
N MET A 99 -1.53 -26.38 6.40
CA MET A 99 -1.74 -25.36 7.43
C MET A 99 -0.98 -25.74 8.71
N ARG A 100 -0.44 -24.72 9.39
CA ARG A 100 0.14 -24.86 10.73
C ARG A 100 -0.37 -23.73 11.63
N VAL A 101 -0.79 -24.05 12.85
CA VAL A 101 -1.29 -23.08 13.84
C VAL A 101 -0.21 -22.90 14.92
N GLY A 102 0.58 -21.83 14.86
CA GLY A 102 1.73 -21.62 15.75
C GLY A 102 3.04 -22.21 15.22
N LEU A 103 4.16 -21.56 15.51
CA LEU A 103 5.45 -21.83 14.85
C LEU A 103 5.99 -23.26 15.07
N ASN A 104 5.64 -23.89 16.19
CA ASN A 104 6.18 -25.19 16.60
C ASN A 104 5.18 -26.35 16.44
N GLU A 105 4.02 -26.10 15.86
CA GLU A 105 3.03 -27.14 15.63
C GLU A 105 3.32 -27.92 14.34
N ALA A 106 2.72 -29.11 14.22
CA ALA A 106 2.82 -29.91 13.00
C ALA A 106 2.03 -29.27 11.84
N TRP A 107 2.57 -29.39 10.63
CA TRP A 107 1.84 -29.12 9.39
C TRP A 107 0.75 -30.17 9.21
N ARG A 108 -0.46 -29.72 8.85
CA ARG A 108 -1.59 -30.60 8.55
C ARG A 108 -2.17 -30.26 7.18
N GLN A 109 -2.54 -31.28 6.43
CA GLN A 109 -3.25 -31.08 5.16
C GLN A 109 -4.66 -30.57 5.42
N VAL A 110 -5.09 -29.58 4.67
CA VAL A 110 -6.42 -28.95 4.77
C VAL A 110 -6.99 -28.70 3.38
N GLN A 111 -8.30 -28.57 3.30
CA GLN A 111 -8.96 -28.00 2.12
C GLN A 111 -9.79 -26.78 2.53
N PRO A 112 -9.85 -25.75 1.68
CA PRO A 112 -10.68 -24.59 1.94
C PRO A 112 -12.15 -24.96 1.71
N PHE A 113 -13.04 -24.51 2.58
CA PHE A 113 -14.47 -24.62 2.34
C PHE A 113 -15.20 -23.37 2.82
N TRP A 114 -16.24 -22.98 2.07
CA TRP A 114 -17.12 -21.90 2.45
C TRP A 114 -18.24 -22.41 3.36
N THR A 115 -18.50 -21.67 4.42
CA THR A 115 -19.65 -21.89 5.31
C THR A 115 -20.88 -21.14 4.80
N ALA A 116 -22.07 -21.51 5.30
CA ALA A 116 -23.32 -20.79 5.01
C ALA A 116 -23.25 -19.30 5.44
N GLU A 117 -22.46 -19.00 6.47
CA GLU A 117 -22.20 -17.66 7.01
C GLU A 117 -21.16 -16.86 6.19
N ARG A 118 -20.81 -17.31 4.98
CA ARG A 118 -19.79 -16.69 4.11
C ARG A 118 -18.42 -16.54 4.77
N SER A 119 -18.09 -17.45 5.68
CA SER A 119 -16.73 -17.58 6.23
C SER A 119 -15.98 -18.65 5.46
N LEU A 120 -14.73 -18.38 5.09
CA LEU A 120 -13.82 -19.36 4.51
C LEU A 120 -13.07 -20.07 5.64
N CYS A 121 -13.10 -21.39 5.65
CA CYS A 121 -12.47 -22.19 6.70
C CYS A 121 -11.46 -23.20 6.15
N TRP A 122 -10.43 -23.44 6.96
CA TRP A 122 -9.36 -24.41 6.78
C TRP A 122 -9.32 -25.31 8.03
N GLY A 123 -10.17 -26.33 8.03
CA GLY A 123 -10.47 -27.06 9.26
C GLY A 123 -11.14 -26.14 10.30
N ALA A 124 -10.53 -26.01 11.48
CA ALA A 124 -11.07 -25.18 12.57
C ALA A 124 -10.73 -23.69 12.44
N VAL A 125 -9.76 -23.30 11.60
CA VAL A 125 -9.41 -21.89 11.39
C VAL A 125 -10.37 -21.32 10.36
N CYS A 126 -11.06 -20.23 10.70
CA CYS A 126 -11.97 -19.55 9.78
C CYS A 126 -11.62 -18.08 9.67
N ALA A 127 -11.82 -17.53 8.46
CA ALA A 127 -11.72 -16.12 8.16
C ALA A 127 -13.05 -15.62 7.56
N ASN A 128 -13.40 -14.36 7.85
CA ASN A 128 -14.57 -13.68 7.32
C ASN A 128 -14.23 -12.23 6.96
N GLY A 129 -14.95 -11.66 6.00
CA GLY A 129 -14.72 -10.31 5.48
C GLY A 129 -13.99 -10.31 4.14
N ALA A 130 -13.16 -9.30 3.92
CA ALA A 130 -12.42 -9.14 2.67
C ALA A 130 -11.14 -9.99 2.69
N ILE A 131 -11.26 -11.24 2.23
CA ILE A 131 -10.17 -12.21 2.13
C ILE A 131 -9.52 -12.09 0.75
N PRO A 132 -8.25 -11.66 0.65
CA PRO A 132 -7.57 -11.52 -0.64
C PRO A 132 -7.13 -12.91 -1.13
N LEU A 133 -7.96 -13.54 -1.94
CA LEU A 133 -7.72 -14.89 -2.49
C LEU A 133 -7.27 -14.86 -3.95
N GLU A 134 -7.19 -13.66 -4.53
CA GLU A 134 -6.76 -13.38 -5.91
C GLU A 134 -5.29 -12.96 -6.03
#